data_AF-A0A4V1C8F5-F1
#
_entry.id   AF-A0A4V1C8F5-F1
#
_cell.length_a   1.000
_cell.length_b   1.000
_cell.length_c   1.000
_cell.angle_alpha   90.00
_cell.angle_beta   90.00
_cell.angle_gamma   90.00
#
_symmetry.space_group_name_H-M   'P 1'
#
loop_
_entity.id
_entity.type
_entity.pdbx_description
1 polymer ?
#
loop_
_entity_poly.entity_id
_entity_poly.type
_entity_poly.pdbx_seq_one_letter_code
_entity_poly.pdbx_strand_id
1 'polypeptide(L)' 'MARPTNPEKHKKQRKELVRKRGGSLMRKAEQLGKLGETFVLAVVFDPLYGYDGIVHTPKGFEEPNIKKWATIL' A
#
# COMPACT_ATOMS: atom_id res chain seq x y z
N MET A 1 -21.35 -8.58 -12.79
CA MET A 1 -20.11 -8.23 -13.54
C MET A 1 -19.74 -9.44 -14.38
N ALA A 2 -19.62 -9.30 -15.70
CA ALA A 2 -19.31 -10.42 -16.60
C ALA A 2 -17.89 -10.96 -16.31
N ARG A 3 -17.76 -12.28 -16.13
CA ARG A 3 -16.45 -12.94 -16.04
C ARG A 3 -15.69 -12.68 -17.35
N PRO A 4 -14.44 -12.18 -17.31
CA PRO A 4 -13.67 -11.98 -18.52
C PRO A 4 -13.37 -13.34 -19.16
N THR A 5 -13.91 -13.55 -20.36
CA THR A 5 -13.74 -14.73 -21.21
C THR A 5 -12.32 -14.89 -21.78
N ASN A 6 -11.43 -13.92 -21.56
CA ASN A 6 -10.04 -13.96 -22.00
C ASN A 6 -9.06 -13.76 -20.81
N PRO A 7 -8.28 -14.79 -20.42
CA PRO A 7 -7.31 -14.75 -19.34
C PRO A 7 -6.25 -13.65 -19.49
N GLU A 8 -5.80 -13.34 -20.71
CA GLU A 8 -4.79 -12.31 -20.96
C GLU A 8 -5.33 -10.91 -20.65
N LYS A 9 -6.58 -10.66 -21.04
CA LYS A 9 -7.27 -9.39 -20.76
C LYS A 9 -7.45 -9.20 -19.26
N HIS A 10 -7.77 -10.26 -18.52
CA HIS A 10 -7.87 -10.23 -17.06
C HIS A 10 -6.52 -9.94 -16.41
N LYS A 11 -5.43 -10.58 -16.87
CA LYS A 11 -4.07 -10.33 -16.37
C LYS A 11 -3.65 -8.87 -16.59
N LYS A 12 -3.93 -8.31 -17.77
CA LYS A 12 -3.66 -6.90 -18.09
C LYS A 12 -4.47 -5.95 -17.21
N GLN A 13 -5.76 -6.22 -17.02
CA GLN A 13 -6.63 -5.41 -16.14
C GLN A 13 -6.16 -5.43 -14.69
N ARG A 14 -5.82 -6.62 -14.15
CA ARG A 14 -5.26 -6.76 -12.80
C ARG A 14 -3.97 -5.94 -12.67
N LYS A 15 -3.08 -6.04 -13.64
CA LYS A 15 -1.80 -5.34 -13.68
C LYS A 15 -1.97 -3.80 -13.70
N GLU A 16 -2.93 -3.28 -14.46
CA GLU A 16 -3.24 -1.85 -14.48
C GLU A 16 -3.91 -1.36 -13.19
N LEU A 17 -4.80 -2.18 -12.62
CA LEU A 17 -5.51 -1.84 -11.39
C LEU A 17 -4.54 -1.72 -10.22
N VAL A 18 -3.63 -2.69 -10.05
CA VAL A 18 -2.59 -2.64 -9.02
C VAL A 18 -1.71 -1.41 -9.21
N ARG A 19 -1.25 -1.13 -10.43
CA ARG A 19 -0.41 0.05 -10.70
C ARG A 19 -1.10 1.36 -10.32
N LYS A 20 -2.36 1.55 -10.75
CA LYS A 20 -3.11 2.80 -10.49
C LYS A 20 -3.48 2.95 -9.02
N ARG A 21 -3.99 1.88 -8.40
CA ARG A 21 -4.46 1.93 -7.01
C ARG A 21 -3.30 1.90 -6.00
N GLY A 22 -2.23 1.18 -6.29
CA GLY A 22 -1.00 1.18 -5.49
C GLY A 22 -0.42 2.57 -5.37
N GLY A 23 -0.16 3.24 -6.51
CA GLY A 23 0.34 4.62 -6.48
C GLY A 23 -0.61 5.61 -5.78
N SER A 24 -1.93 5.47 -5.97
CA SER A 24 -2.91 6.29 -5.26
C SER A 24 -2.92 6.02 -3.75
N LEU A 25 -2.71 4.78 -3.32
CA LEU A 25 -2.65 4.41 -1.91
C LEU A 25 -1.41 5.02 -1.26
N MET A 26 -0.25 4.88 -1.89
CA MET A 26 1.01 5.44 -1.39
C MET A 26 0.93 6.97 -1.26
N ARG A 27 0.34 7.65 -2.25
CA ARG A 27 0.13 9.11 -2.18
C ARG A 27 -0.81 9.53 -1.04
N LYS A 28 -1.87 8.77 -0.78
CA LYS A 28 -2.79 9.04 0.34
C LYS A 28 -2.11 8.79 1.69
N ALA A 29 -1.33 7.72 1.81
CA ALA A 29 -0.52 7.42 2.99
C ALA A 29 0.49 8.54 3.27
N GLU A 30 1.17 9.03 2.23
CA GLU A 30 2.08 10.16 2.32
C GLU A 30 1.39 11.44 2.80
N GLN A 31 0.23 11.77 2.21
CA GLN A 31 -0.56 12.94 2.59
C GLN A 31 -1.04 12.86 4.04
N LEU A 32 -1.52 11.69 4.47
CA LEU A 32 -1.92 11.47 5.85
C LEU A 32 -0.75 11.68 6.82
N GLY A 33 0.42 11.13 6.49
CA GLY A 33 1.60 11.31 7.31
C GLY A 33 2.02 12.77 7.41
N LYS A 34 2.21 13.43 6.26
CA LYS A 34 2.69 14.82 6.20
C LYS A 34 1.71 15.85 6.76
N LEU A 35 0.42 15.74 6.42
CA LEU A 35 -0.58 16.73 6.81
C LEU A 35 -1.19 16.46 8.18
N GLY A 36 -1.28 15.18 8.57
CA GLY A 36 -1.80 14.76 9.87
C GLY A 36 -0.72 14.60 10.93
N GLU A 37 0.55 14.88 10.61
CA GLU A 37 1.71 14.67 11.49
C GLU A 37 1.67 13.30 12.22
N THR A 38 1.25 12.27 11.50
CA THR A 38 0.95 10.94 12.06
C THR A 38 1.91 9.91 11.50
N PHE A 39 2.34 8.94 12.31
CA PHE A 39 3.12 7.82 11.80
C PHE A 39 2.29 6.98 10.84
N VAL A 40 2.83 6.77 9.63
CA VAL A 40 2.17 5.97 8.60
C VAL A 40 3.17 4.97 8.04
N LEU A 41 2.80 3.69 8.13
CA LEU A 41 3.47 2.60 7.44
C LEU A 41 2.46 1.99 6.46
N ALA A 42 2.77 2.05 5.17
CA ALA A 42 2.01 1.37 4.14
C ALA A 42 2.95 0.48 3.35
N VAL A 43 2.67 -0.82 3.31
CA VAL A 43 3.43 -1.81 2.55
C VAL A 43 2.44 -2.63 1.74
N VAL A 44 2.73 -2.79 0.45
CA VAL A 44 1.98 -3.64 -0.46
C VAL A 44 2.94 -4.62 -1.10
N PHE A 45 2.61 -5.90 -1.02
CA PHE A 45 3.24 -6.93 -1.84
C PHE A 45 2.27 -7.30 -2.97
N ASP A 46 2.66 -7.07 -4.22
CA ASP A 46 1.96 -7.64 -5.36
C ASP A 46 2.84 -8.63 -6.13
N PRO A 47 2.35 -9.85 -6.41
CA PRO A 47 3.11 -10.85 -7.16
C PRO A 47 3.60 -10.44 -8.55
N LEU A 48 3.05 -9.37 -9.17
CA LEU A 48 3.47 -8.89 -10.49
C LEU A 48 4.51 -7.79 -10.44
N TYR A 49 4.60 -7.03 -9.33
CA TYR A 49 5.43 -5.83 -9.23
C TYR A 49 6.40 -5.84 -8.03
N GLY A 50 6.28 -6.82 -7.14
CA GLY A 50 7.10 -6.92 -5.94
C GLY A 50 6.57 -6.05 -4.80
N TYR A 51 7.48 -5.62 -3.94
CA TYR A 51 7.18 -4.74 -2.80
C TYR A 51 7.14 -3.29 -3.24
N ASP A 52 6.12 -2.57 -2.77
CA ASP A 52 6.05 -1.11 -2.80
C ASP A 52 5.62 -0.63 -1.41
N GLY A 53 6.09 0.54 -0.99
CA GLY A 53 5.81 1.02 0.35
C GLY A 53 6.28 2.43 0.63
N ILE A 54 5.68 3.01 1.66
CA ILE A 54 6.08 4.30 2.22
C ILE A 54 6.05 4.23 3.75
N VAL A 55 7.04 4.88 4.34
CA VAL A 55 7.09 5.16 5.78
C VAL A 55 7.12 6.66 5.98
N HIS A 56 6.19 7.18 6.75
CA HIS A 56 6.24 8.53 7.27
C HIS A 56 6.38 8.47 8.78
N THR A 57 7.40 9.16 9.30
CA THR A 57 7.67 9.27 10.73
C THR A 57 7.58 10.74 11.11
N PRO A 58 6.60 11.13 11.94
CA PRO A 58 6.49 12.51 12.37
C PRO A 58 7.64 12.90 13.28
N LYS A 59 7.92 14.20 13.38
CA LYS A 59 9.03 14.72 14.17
C LYS A 59 8.80 14.43 15.66
N GLY A 60 9.83 13.91 16.34
CA GLY A 60 9.75 13.58 17.77
C GLY A 60 8.99 12.29 18.08
N PHE A 61 8.63 11.51 17.06
CA PHE A 61 7.98 10.23 17.24
C PHE A 61 8.98 9.17 17.69
N GLU A 62 8.69 8.54 18.84
CA GLU A 62 9.37 7.31 19.25
C GLU A 62 8.79 6.12 18.48
N GLU A 63 9.67 5.30 17.92
CA GLU A 63 9.28 4.15 17.12
C GLU A 63 8.34 3.23 17.91
N PRO A 64 7.14 2.90 17.38
CA PRO A 64 6.16 2.11 18.08
C PRO A 64 6.77 0.73 18.26
N ASN A 65 6.67 0.17 19.46
CA ASN A 65 7.15 -1.18 19.71
C ASN A 65 6.32 -2.16 18.85
N ILE A 66 6.84 -2.52 17.68
CA ILE A 66 6.15 -3.31 16.65
C ILE A 66 5.71 -4.68 17.19
N LYS A 67 6.43 -5.22 18.19
CA LYS A 67 6.04 -6.47 18.88
C LYS A 67 4.74 -6.36 19.66
N LYS A 68 4.30 -5.15 20.05
CA LYS A 68 2.98 -4.91 20.68
C LYS A 68 1.84 -4.82 19.67
N TRP A 69 2.12 -4.58 18.39
CA TRP A 69 1.13 -4.29 17.36
C TRP A 69 0.90 -5.46 16.39
N ALA A 70 1.92 -6.27 16.13
CA ALA A 70 1.81 -7.46 15.30
C ALA A 70 1.17 -8.61 16.08
N THR A 71 -0.15 -8.56 16.30
CA THR A 71 -0.92 -9.80 16.39
C THR A 71 -0.91 -10.40 14.99
N ILE A 72 -0.11 -11.45 14.81
CA ILE A 72 -0.08 -12.26 13.59
C ILE A 72 -1.51 -12.70 13.31
N LEU A 73 -2.10 -12.20 12.22
CA LEU A 73 -3.39 -12.66 11.69
C LEU A 73 -3.19 -13.95 10.88
#